data_AF-A0A7X9FUP6-F1
#
_entry.id   AF-A0A7X9FUP6-F1
#
_cell.length_a   1.000
_cell.length_b   1.000
_cell.length_c   1.000
_cell.angle_alpha   90.00
_cell.angle_beta   90.00
_cell.angle_gamma   90.00
#
_symmetry.space_group_name_H-M   'P 1'
#
loop_
_entity.id
_entity.type
_entity.pdbx_description
1 polymer ?
#
loop_
_entity_poly.entity_id
_entity_poly.type
_entity_poly.pdbx_seq_one_letter_code
_entity_poly.pdbx_strand_id
1 'polypeptide(L)'
;IRAVTCMYDRYLGEPFTGVVIPNLIRAVGANGTGCLKLGVNYSMSIKAIDEAKSITPEAAAVLFLDDKPYLPIEQREITEWDSSCCLLALQDGTIVKIPESKLILPSVTIKGMVAILRSQKVKVEERPFIFGELLDRVKKNELVAVASVGTAGILNRAEKLVLVDNSLKIIAQHLPVKTHPLYDRLKEVRDYYWDVYRGKAEPLPGLKVFRYEIG
;
A
#
# COMPACT_ATOMS: atom_id res chain seq x y z
N ILE A 1 10.23 -27.82 9.47
CA ILE A 1 9.35 -26.64 9.23
C ILE A 1 7.92 -27.12 9.47
N ARG A 2 7.14 -26.44 10.32
CA ARG A 2 5.69 -26.68 10.43
C ARG A 2 5.01 -25.69 9.50
N ALA A 3 4.16 -26.16 8.59
CA ALA A 3 3.42 -25.32 7.65
C ALA A 3 1.92 -25.52 7.86
N VAL A 4 1.16 -24.44 7.72
CA VAL A 4 -0.30 -24.47 7.64
C VAL A 4 -0.67 -24.04 6.23
N THR A 5 -1.55 -24.80 5.59
CA THR A 5 -2.06 -24.50 4.25
C THR A 5 -3.53 -24.13 4.36
N CYS A 6 -3.97 -23.14 3.59
CA CYS A 6 -5.38 -22.86 3.41
C CYS A 6 -5.67 -22.63 1.93
N MET A 7 -6.86 -23.04 1.49
CA MET A 7 -7.36 -22.65 0.16
C MET A 7 -7.89 -21.22 0.23
N TYR A 8 -7.59 -20.47 -0.81
CA TYR A 8 -7.89 -19.07 -0.90
C TYR A 8 -8.28 -18.70 -2.32
N ASP A 9 -9.54 -18.32 -2.52
CA ASP A 9 -10.08 -18.06 -3.86
C ASP A 9 -9.84 -16.62 -4.31
N ARG A 10 -10.14 -15.66 -3.43
CA ARG A 10 -10.06 -14.22 -3.73
C ARG A 10 -9.93 -13.36 -2.47
N TYR A 11 -9.37 -12.17 -2.65
CA TYR A 11 -9.37 -11.14 -1.61
C TYR A 11 -10.73 -10.46 -1.53
N LEU A 12 -11.30 -10.45 -0.34
CA LEU A 12 -12.59 -9.82 -0.06
C LEU A 12 -12.46 -8.41 0.53
N GLY A 13 -11.23 -7.91 0.72
CA GLY A 13 -10.97 -6.59 1.29
C GLY A 13 -10.95 -5.44 0.28
N GLU A 14 -11.59 -5.58 -0.88
CA GLU A 14 -11.84 -4.47 -1.82
C GLU A 14 -13.34 -4.31 -2.10
N PRO A 15 -13.84 -3.07 -2.26
CA PRO A 15 -13.17 -1.80 -1.96
C PRO A 15 -12.92 -1.62 -0.45
N PHE A 16 -11.92 -0.81 -0.08
CA PHE A 16 -11.66 -0.47 1.33
C PHE A 16 -11.57 1.04 1.55
N THR A 17 -11.94 1.48 2.76
CA THR A 17 -11.67 2.83 3.27
C THR A 17 -10.43 2.79 4.14
N GLY A 18 -9.46 3.64 3.82
CA GLY A 18 -8.23 3.81 4.57
C GLY A 18 -8.20 5.11 5.36
N VAL A 19 -7.48 5.10 6.49
CA VAL A 19 -7.19 6.31 7.27
C VAL A 19 -5.69 6.42 7.46
N VAL A 20 -5.11 7.61 7.27
CA VAL A 20 -3.73 7.88 7.68
C VAL A 20 -3.72 8.09 9.18
N ILE A 21 -2.97 7.28 9.94
CA ILE A 21 -2.89 7.43 11.40
C ILE A 21 -1.51 8.00 11.78
N PRO A 22 -1.44 9.24 12.29
CA PRO A 22 -0.16 9.87 12.62
C PRO A 22 0.39 9.48 14.01
N ASN A 23 -0.50 9.10 14.94
CA ASN A 23 -0.17 8.94 16.35
C ASN A 23 0.27 7.52 16.74
N LEU A 24 0.12 6.56 15.83
CA LEU A 24 0.58 5.20 15.99
C LEU A 24 1.60 4.87 14.91
N ILE A 25 2.64 4.15 15.30
CA ILE A 25 3.78 3.81 14.46
C ILE A 25 3.84 2.30 14.36
N ARG A 26 3.87 1.78 13.13
CA ARG A 26 3.88 0.34 12.88
C ARG A 26 5.20 -0.33 13.32
N ALA A 27 6.33 0.33 13.08
CA ALA A 27 7.66 -0.18 13.38
C ALA A 27 8.62 0.95 13.74
N VAL A 28 9.65 0.64 14.52
CA VAL A 28 10.70 1.59 14.93
C VAL A 28 12.00 1.25 14.21
N GLY A 29 12.58 2.23 13.54
CA GLY A 29 13.77 2.07 12.70
C GLY A 29 15.02 1.73 13.50
N ALA A 30 15.10 2.20 14.74
CA ALA A 30 16.18 1.84 15.67
C ALA A 30 16.22 0.33 15.95
N ASN A 31 15.04 -0.33 15.97
CA ASN A 31 14.93 -1.76 16.23
C ASN A 31 15.24 -2.61 14.98
N GLY A 32 15.10 -2.03 13.78
CA GLY A 32 15.36 -2.73 12.52
C GLY A 32 14.44 -3.90 12.22
N THR A 33 13.33 -4.06 12.96
CA THR A 33 12.40 -5.19 12.82
C THR A 33 11.31 -4.95 11.79
N GLY A 34 11.09 -3.70 11.35
CA GLY A 34 10.00 -3.36 10.44
C GLY A 34 10.12 -4.00 9.07
N CYS A 35 11.35 -4.25 8.61
CA CYS A 35 11.64 -4.98 7.37
C CYS A 35 11.58 -6.51 7.52
N LEU A 36 11.18 -7.03 8.68
CA LEU A 36 11.05 -8.46 8.96
C LEU A 36 9.58 -8.84 9.16
N LYS A 37 9.22 -10.06 8.76
CA LYS A 37 7.83 -10.56 8.86
C LYS A 37 7.52 -11.13 10.25
N LEU A 38 7.67 -10.29 11.27
CA LEU A 38 7.49 -10.65 12.69
C LEU A 38 6.10 -10.29 13.18
N GLY A 39 5.49 -11.17 13.98
CA GLY A 39 4.14 -10.97 14.53
C GLY A 39 3.98 -9.67 15.33
N VAL A 40 5.03 -9.23 16.03
CA VAL A 40 5.01 -7.97 16.81
C VAL A 40 4.67 -6.74 15.97
N ASN A 41 5.05 -6.74 14.68
CA ASN A 41 4.79 -5.63 13.77
C ASN A 41 3.29 -5.53 13.38
N TYR A 42 2.52 -6.62 13.54
CA TYR A 42 1.10 -6.67 13.21
C TYR A 42 0.21 -6.20 14.37
N SER A 43 0.70 -6.29 15.61
CA SER A 43 -0.06 -5.87 16.80
C SER A 43 -0.45 -4.39 16.75
N MET A 44 0.43 -3.53 16.20
CA MET A 44 0.15 -2.10 16.06
C MET A 44 -0.94 -1.81 15.02
N SER A 45 -1.00 -2.58 13.92
CA SER A 45 -2.07 -2.46 12.92
C SER A 45 -3.46 -2.69 13.53
N ILE A 46 -3.59 -3.68 14.42
CA ILE A 46 -4.87 -3.96 15.09
C ILE A 46 -5.34 -2.74 15.90
N LYS A 47 -4.44 -2.13 16.68
CA LYS A 47 -4.77 -0.95 17.47
C LYS A 47 -5.06 0.27 16.58
N ALA A 48 -4.31 0.45 15.50
CA ALA A 48 -4.51 1.57 14.60
C ALA A 48 -5.83 1.47 13.82
N ILE A 49 -6.27 0.26 13.43
CA ILE A 49 -7.58 0.06 12.81
C ILE A 49 -8.72 0.42 13.77
N ASP A 50 -8.60 0.08 15.06
CA ASP A 50 -9.55 0.48 16.09
C ASP A 50 -9.65 2.01 16.21
N GLU A 51 -8.51 2.72 16.22
CA GLU A 51 -8.47 4.18 16.22
C GLU A 51 -9.06 4.77 14.93
N ALA A 52 -8.73 4.20 13.77
CA ALA A 52 -9.29 4.60 12.49
C ALA A 52 -10.82 4.45 12.45
N LYS A 53 -11.37 3.38 13.02
CA LYS A 53 -12.82 3.15 13.13
C LYS A 53 -13.53 4.15 14.03
N SER A 54 -12.85 4.69 15.03
CA SER A 54 -13.40 5.78 15.87
C SER A 54 -13.57 7.10 15.10
N ILE A 55 -12.78 7.29 14.03
CA ILE A 55 -12.82 8.47 13.14
C ILE A 55 -13.76 8.23 11.96
N THR A 56 -13.74 7.02 11.40
CA THR A 56 -14.47 6.62 10.20
C THR A 56 -14.91 5.16 10.38
N PRO A 57 -16.17 4.90 10.77
CA PRO A 57 -16.64 3.56 11.16
C PRO A 57 -16.40 2.45 10.12
N GLU A 58 -16.39 2.81 8.83
CA GLU A 58 -16.13 1.93 7.69
C GLU A 58 -14.62 1.72 7.41
N ALA A 59 -13.72 2.29 8.21
CA ALA A 59 -12.29 2.11 8.06
C ALA A 59 -11.92 0.62 8.18
N ALA A 60 -11.15 0.15 7.20
CA ALA A 60 -10.73 -1.23 7.09
C ALA A 60 -9.19 -1.38 6.97
N ALA A 61 -8.48 -0.28 6.77
CA ALA A 61 -7.02 -0.26 6.69
C ALA A 61 -6.41 1.05 7.21
N VAL A 62 -5.16 0.99 7.65
CA VAL A 62 -4.38 2.15 8.07
C VAL A 62 -3.17 2.34 7.18
N LEU A 63 -2.97 3.57 6.71
CA LEU A 63 -1.74 4.01 6.08
C LEU A 63 -0.85 4.67 7.15
N PHE A 64 0.29 4.05 7.44
CA PHE A 64 1.18 4.52 8.49
C PHE A 64 2.14 5.61 8.00
N LEU A 65 2.57 6.44 8.96
CA LEU A 65 3.71 7.33 8.82
C LEU A 65 4.99 6.66 9.33
N ASP A 66 6.13 7.34 9.24
CA ASP A 66 7.45 6.86 9.71
C ASP A 66 7.52 6.66 11.23
N ASP A 67 8.70 6.63 11.84
CA ASP A 67 8.89 6.55 13.29
C ASP A 67 9.34 7.86 13.93
N LYS A 68 9.03 9.00 13.29
CA LYS A 68 9.45 10.34 13.72
C LYS A 68 8.26 11.20 14.17
N PRO A 69 7.48 10.79 15.19
CA PRO A 69 6.28 11.51 15.63
C PRO A 69 6.59 12.89 16.24
N TYR A 70 7.86 13.16 16.54
CA TYR A 70 8.35 14.45 17.03
C TYR A 70 8.48 15.51 15.92
N LEU A 71 8.40 15.13 14.64
CA LEU A 71 8.38 16.08 13.52
C LEU A 71 6.95 16.62 13.29
N PRO A 72 6.82 17.83 12.72
CA PRO A 72 5.54 18.28 12.17
C PRO A 72 4.98 17.24 11.21
N ILE A 73 3.67 16.95 11.30
CA ILE A 73 3.03 15.86 10.56
C ILE A 73 3.30 15.98 9.05
N GLU A 74 3.35 17.19 8.51
CA GLU A 74 3.60 17.48 7.09
C GLU A 74 4.96 16.97 6.60
N GLN A 75 5.96 16.90 7.49
CA GLN A 75 7.31 16.45 7.16
C GLN A 75 7.50 14.94 7.31
N ARG A 76 6.51 14.23 7.86
CA ARG A 76 6.60 12.80 8.12
C ARG A 76 6.36 12.00 6.85
N GLU A 77 7.14 10.94 6.68
CA GLU A 77 7.08 10.10 5.49
C GLU A 77 5.98 9.04 5.58
N ILE A 78 5.27 8.80 4.48
CA ILE A 78 4.38 7.65 4.30
C ILE A 78 5.23 6.38 4.28
N THR A 79 4.80 5.34 5.00
CA THR A 79 5.47 4.03 4.99
C THR A 79 4.67 2.98 4.23
N GLU A 80 3.75 2.28 4.90
CA GLU A 80 3.02 1.14 4.35
C GLU A 80 1.58 1.05 4.88
N TRP A 81 0.75 0.27 4.19
CA TRP A 81 -0.63 -0.06 4.57
C TRP A 81 -0.64 -1.26 5.48
N ASP A 82 -0.85 -1.12 6.79
CA ASP A 82 -0.87 -2.24 7.76
C ASP A 82 0.24 -3.30 7.56
N SER A 83 0.01 -4.27 6.67
CA SER A 83 0.90 -5.37 6.30
C SER A 83 1.22 -5.47 4.80
N SER A 84 0.99 -4.40 4.03
CA SER A 84 1.07 -4.31 2.57
C SER A 84 1.77 -3.02 2.14
N CYS A 85 2.54 -3.06 1.06
CA CYS A 85 3.24 -1.88 0.56
C CYS A 85 2.27 -0.87 -0.07
N CYS A 86 2.75 0.35 -0.31
CA CYS A 86 1.96 1.44 -0.88
C CYS A 86 2.42 1.82 -2.30
N LEU A 87 1.46 2.05 -3.19
CA LEU A 87 1.64 2.76 -4.47
C LEU A 87 0.70 3.97 -4.51
N LEU A 88 1.19 5.11 -5.00
CA LEU A 88 0.37 6.31 -5.22
C LEU A 88 0.36 6.65 -6.70
N ALA A 89 -0.83 6.76 -7.30
CA ALA A 89 -1.00 7.21 -8.68
C ALA A 89 -1.28 8.71 -8.70
N LEU A 90 -0.49 9.44 -9.47
CA LEU A 90 -0.59 10.89 -9.61
C LEU A 90 -1.23 11.28 -10.94
N GLN A 91 -1.83 12.46 -10.97
CA GLN A 91 -2.54 13.01 -12.13
C GLN A 91 -1.64 13.23 -13.35
N ASP A 92 -0.33 13.39 -13.15
CA ASP A 92 0.65 13.57 -14.23
C ASP A 92 1.05 12.25 -14.93
N GLY A 93 0.46 11.12 -14.55
CA GLY A 93 0.80 9.80 -15.08
C GLY A 93 1.93 9.08 -14.32
N THR A 94 2.46 9.67 -13.25
CA THR A 94 3.48 9.04 -12.39
C THR A 94 2.86 8.10 -11.36
N ILE A 95 3.45 6.91 -11.18
CA ILE A 95 3.23 6.06 -10.00
C ILE A 95 4.42 6.26 -9.04
N VAL A 96 4.14 6.64 -7.79
CA VAL A 96 5.14 6.66 -6.72
C VAL A 96 5.13 5.34 -5.96
N LYS A 97 6.31 4.74 -5.82
CA LYS A 97 6.59 3.58 -4.97
C LYS A 97 7.40 4.04 -3.77
N ILE A 98 6.93 3.73 -2.56
CA ILE A 98 7.73 3.99 -1.35
C ILE A 98 8.95 3.03 -1.33
N PRO A 99 10.19 3.55 -1.10
CA PRO A 99 11.41 2.73 -1.02
C PRO A 99 11.37 1.73 0.13
N GLU A 100 12.11 0.62 -0.01
CA GLU A 100 12.34 -0.27 1.13
C GLU A 100 13.17 0.44 2.20
N SER A 101 12.90 0.17 3.47
CA SER A 101 13.63 0.75 4.60
C SER A 101 13.54 -0.17 5.81
N LYS A 102 14.18 0.20 6.93
CA LYS A 102 14.00 -0.51 8.21
C LYS A 102 12.56 -0.51 8.70
N LEU A 103 11.71 0.38 8.17
CA LEU A 103 10.30 0.52 8.51
C LEU A 103 9.35 -0.19 7.55
N ILE A 104 9.84 -0.75 6.45
CA ILE A 104 8.97 -1.26 5.36
C ILE A 104 9.37 -2.68 5.01
N LEU A 105 8.41 -3.59 4.97
CA LEU A 105 8.65 -4.98 4.64
C LEU A 105 9.00 -5.14 3.14
N PRO A 106 10.17 -5.69 2.78
CA PRO A 106 10.47 -6.01 1.38
C PRO A 106 9.43 -6.99 0.82
N SER A 107 8.80 -6.60 -0.30
CA SER A 107 7.68 -7.35 -0.88
C SER A 107 8.00 -7.80 -2.30
N VAL A 108 7.83 -9.10 -2.56
CA VAL A 108 7.94 -9.65 -3.92
C VAL A 108 6.80 -9.19 -4.81
N THR A 109 5.61 -8.96 -4.24
CA THR A 109 4.42 -8.53 -4.98
C THR A 109 4.61 -7.15 -5.58
N ILE A 110 5.08 -6.17 -4.79
CA ILE A 110 5.31 -4.80 -5.31
C ILE A 110 6.45 -4.76 -6.32
N LYS A 111 7.47 -5.62 -6.18
CA LYS A 111 8.53 -5.78 -7.20
C LYS A 111 7.93 -6.25 -8.53
N GLY A 112 7.04 -7.25 -8.48
CA GLY A 112 6.29 -7.71 -9.66
C GLY A 112 5.41 -6.61 -10.26
N MET A 113 4.59 -5.93 -9.45
CA MET A 113 3.74 -4.82 -9.90
C MET A 113 4.55 -3.74 -10.63
N VAL A 114 5.66 -3.31 -10.03
CA VAL A 114 6.53 -2.26 -10.58
C VAL A 114 7.21 -2.70 -11.87
N ALA A 115 7.63 -3.96 -11.97
CA ALA A 115 8.18 -4.52 -13.21
C ALA A 115 7.16 -4.51 -14.35
N ILE A 116 5.90 -4.86 -14.06
CA ILE A 116 4.80 -4.84 -15.04
C ILE A 116 4.44 -3.40 -15.44
N LEU A 117 4.32 -2.48 -14.49
CA LEU A 117 4.08 -1.07 -14.78
C LEU A 117 5.16 -0.51 -15.72
N ARG A 118 6.44 -0.81 -15.43
CA ARG A 118 7.57 -0.36 -16.25
C ARG A 118 7.59 -1.01 -17.64
N SER A 119 7.26 -2.29 -17.77
CA SER A 119 7.17 -2.95 -19.10
C SER A 119 6.07 -2.35 -19.97
N GLN A 120 5.02 -1.82 -19.34
CA GLN A 120 3.93 -1.09 -19.97
C GLN A 120 4.21 0.41 -20.15
N LYS A 121 5.47 0.86 -19.95
CA LYS A 121 5.92 2.25 -20.11
C LYS A 121 5.25 3.25 -19.16
N VAL A 122 4.69 2.78 -18.04
CA VAL A 122 4.22 3.67 -16.96
C VAL A 122 5.43 4.21 -16.21
N LYS A 123 5.46 5.53 -15.98
CA LYS A 123 6.52 6.17 -15.19
C LYS A 123 6.38 5.77 -13.72
N VAL A 124 7.38 5.07 -13.19
CA VAL A 124 7.42 4.67 -11.77
C VAL A 124 8.61 5.32 -11.08
N GLU A 125 8.33 6.22 -10.14
CA GLU A 125 9.33 6.86 -9.28
C GLU A 125 9.41 6.14 -7.93
N GLU A 126 10.61 5.69 -7.56
CA GLU A 126 10.87 5.13 -6.24
C GLU A 126 11.52 6.21 -5.38
N ARG A 127 10.73 6.81 -4.47
CA ARG A 127 11.17 7.90 -3.59
C ARG A 127 10.32 8.01 -2.33
N PRO A 128 10.86 8.59 -1.25
CA PRO A 128 10.04 9.00 -0.12
C PRO A 128 8.89 9.91 -0.56
N PHE A 129 7.76 9.80 0.15
CA PHE A 129 6.56 10.60 -0.07
C PHE A 129 6.07 11.08 1.29
N ILE A 130 6.01 12.39 1.50
CA ILE A 130 5.66 12.96 2.81
C ILE A 130 4.17 13.26 2.90
N PHE A 131 3.64 13.27 4.13
CA PHE A 131 2.23 13.56 4.40
C PHE A 131 1.82 14.96 3.88
N GLY A 132 2.70 15.96 3.97
CA GLY A 132 2.44 17.30 3.43
C GLY A 132 2.21 17.28 1.92
N GLU A 133 3.04 16.54 1.17
CA GLU A 133 2.86 16.34 -0.27
C GLU A 133 1.55 15.61 -0.56
N LEU A 134 1.24 14.56 0.21
CA LEU A 134 -0.03 13.84 0.09
C LEU A 134 -1.22 14.78 0.29
N LEU A 135 -1.22 15.56 1.38
CA LEU A 135 -2.29 16.49 1.73
C LEU A 135 -2.49 17.55 0.65
N ASP A 136 -1.41 18.14 0.15
CA ASP A 136 -1.45 19.15 -0.91
C ASP A 136 -2.03 18.58 -2.21
N ARG A 137 -1.59 17.38 -2.60
CA ARG A 137 -2.10 16.71 -3.81
C ARG A 137 -3.55 16.30 -3.68
N VAL A 138 -3.99 15.86 -2.51
CA VAL A 138 -5.41 15.59 -2.26
C VAL A 138 -6.23 16.88 -2.40
N LYS A 139 -5.79 17.99 -1.79
CA LYS A 139 -6.48 19.29 -1.90
C LYS A 139 -6.52 19.85 -3.33
N LYS A 140 -5.51 19.55 -4.14
CA LYS A 140 -5.42 19.96 -5.55
C LYS A 140 -6.07 18.98 -6.52
N ASN A 141 -6.66 17.88 -6.05
CA ASN A 141 -7.17 16.78 -6.88
C ASN A 141 -6.10 16.17 -7.83
N GLU A 142 -4.86 16.10 -7.38
CA GLU A 142 -3.72 15.56 -8.13
C GLU A 142 -3.39 14.10 -7.78
N LEU A 143 -4.10 13.53 -6.80
CA LEU A 143 -4.02 12.11 -6.45
C LEU A 143 -5.11 11.35 -7.19
N VAL A 144 -4.73 10.38 -8.01
CA VAL A 144 -5.64 9.55 -8.81
C VAL A 144 -6.12 8.35 -8.00
N ALA A 145 -5.21 7.65 -7.35
CA ALA A 145 -5.50 6.48 -6.53
C ALA A 145 -4.37 6.23 -5.53
N VAL A 146 -4.70 5.55 -4.43
CA VAL A 146 -3.71 4.97 -3.51
C VAL A 146 -3.99 3.49 -3.40
N ALA A 147 -2.95 2.68 -3.55
CA ALA A 147 -3.06 1.23 -3.61
C ALA A 147 -2.25 0.54 -2.50
N SER A 148 -2.85 -0.49 -1.91
CA SER A 148 -2.22 -1.46 -1.03
C SER A 148 -1.75 -2.67 -1.83
N VAL A 149 -0.50 -3.08 -1.67
CA VAL A 149 0.14 -4.13 -2.48
C VAL A 149 0.73 -5.22 -1.58
N GLY A 150 0.16 -6.42 -1.65
CA GLY A 150 0.55 -7.54 -0.80
C GLY A 150 0.06 -8.87 -1.37
N THR A 151 0.64 -10.00 -0.96
CA THR A 151 0.39 -11.31 -1.56
C THR A 151 -1.10 -11.70 -1.59
N ALA A 152 -1.86 -11.43 -0.53
CA ALA A 152 -3.27 -11.81 -0.46
C ALA A 152 -4.15 -11.03 -1.45
N GLY A 153 -4.00 -9.70 -1.50
CA GLY A 153 -4.78 -8.83 -2.38
C GLY A 153 -4.18 -8.59 -3.77
N ILE A 154 -2.91 -8.97 -3.97
CA ILE A 154 -2.04 -8.57 -5.07
C ILE A 154 -1.86 -7.05 -5.11
N LEU A 155 -2.90 -6.32 -5.52
CA LEU A 155 -2.96 -4.87 -5.54
C LEU A 155 -4.42 -4.46 -5.33
N ASN A 156 -4.65 -3.60 -4.34
CA ASN A 156 -5.95 -3.13 -3.99
C ASN A 156 -6.02 -1.61 -3.98
N ARG A 157 -6.97 -0.99 -4.68
CA ARG A 157 -7.14 0.47 -4.72
C ARG A 157 -8.09 0.90 -3.60
N ALA A 158 -7.68 1.87 -2.78
CA ALA A 158 -8.54 2.46 -1.78
C ALA A 158 -9.72 3.18 -2.47
N GLU A 159 -10.94 2.91 -2.02
CA GLU A 159 -12.14 3.62 -2.48
C GLU A 159 -12.28 4.97 -1.79
N LYS A 160 -11.63 5.12 -0.63
CA LYS A 160 -11.53 6.37 0.11
C LYS A 160 -10.28 6.37 0.97
N LEU A 161 -9.59 7.49 1.01
CA LEU A 161 -8.49 7.76 1.94
C LEU A 161 -8.83 8.99 2.76
N VAL A 162 -8.85 8.84 4.09
CA VAL A 162 -9.08 9.92 5.04
C VAL A 162 -7.75 10.37 5.62
N LEU A 163 -7.50 11.68 5.59
CA LEU A 163 -6.33 12.31 6.20
C LEU A 163 -6.78 13.03 7.46
N VAL A 164 -6.09 12.78 8.58
CA VAL A 164 -6.32 13.45 9.86
C VAL A 164 -5.07 14.16 10.35
N ASP A 165 -5.25 15.16 11.20
CA ASP A 165 -4.16 15.81 11.94
C ASP A 165 -3.75 15.01 13.19
N ASN A 166 -2.78 15.52 13.95
CA ASN A 166 -2.33 14.91 15.21
C ASN A 166 -3.42 14.84 16.28
N SER A 167 -4.51 15.62 16.15
CA SER A 167 -5.68 15.57 17.02
C SER A 167 -6.78 14.64 16.48
N LEU A 168 -6.46 13.83 15.45
CA LEU A 168 -7.36 12.91 14.77
C LEU A 168 -8.57 13.58 14.11
N LYS A 169 -8.51 14.89 13.88
CA LYS A 169 -9.55 15.60 13.15
C LYS A 169 -9.32 15.42 11.65
N ILE A 170 -10.39 15.12 10.92
CA ILE A 170 -10.36 15.03 9.46
C ILE A 170 -9.99 16.38 8.86
N ILE A 171 -8.92 16.41 8.06
CA ILE A 171 -8.41 17.62 7.38
C ILE A 171 -8.50 17.53 5.86
N ALA A 172 -8.61 16.33 5.29
CA ALA A 172 -8.87 16.09 3.88
C ALA A 172 -9.37 14.66 3.64
N GLN A 173 -9.99 14.45 2.48
CA GLN A 173 -10.40 13.13 2.00
C GLN A 173 -10.12 13.02 0.50
N HIS A 174 -9.72 11.83 0.08
CA HIS A 174 -9.54 11.48 -1.33
C HIS A 174 -10.49 10.37 -1.71
N LEU A 175 -11.14 10.54 -2.87
CA LEU A 175 -11.85 9.50 -3.60
C LEU A 175 -11.11 9.26 -4.93
N PRO A 176 -10.98 8.00 -5.38
CA PRO A 176 -10.21 7.68 -6.57
C PRO A 176 -10.84 8.29 -7.83
N VAL A 177 -9.99 8.78 -8.73
CA VAL A 177 -10.39 9.34 -10.02
C VAL A 177 -10.55 8.20 -11.02
N LYS A 178 -11.72 7.54 -11.00
CA LYS A 178 -12.00 6.31 -11.78
C LYS A 178 -11.93 6.51 -13.30
N THR A 179 -12.08 7.74 -13.78
CA THR A 179 -11.97 8.09 -15.21
C THR A 179 -10.52 8.24 -15.69
N HIS A 180 -9.55 8.30 -14.78
CA HIS A 180 -8.15 8.49 -15.15
C HIS A 180 -7.54 7.16 -15.64
N PRO A 181 -6.77 7.13 -16.75
CA PRO A 181 -6.22 5.89 -17.30
C PRO A 181 -5.37 5.07 -16.33
N LEU A 182 -4.63 5.73 -15.42
CA LEU A 182 -3.86 5.01 -14.38
C LEU A 182 -4.74 4.21 -13.42
N TYR A 183 -5.99 4.63 -13.18
CA TYR A 183 -6.89 3.88 -12.30
C TYR A 183 -7.11 2.48 -12.86
N ASP A 184 -7.49 2.37 -14.13
CA ASP A 184 -7.71 1.07 -14.80
C ASP A 184 -6.40 0.32 -15.03
N ARG A 185 -5.32 1.03 -15.36
CA ARG A 185 -3.98 0.44 -15.50
C ARG A 185 -3.54 -0.35 -14.27
N LEU A 186 -3.80 0.16 -13.06
CA LEU A 186 -3.49 -0.56 -11.81
C LEU A 186 -4.26 -1.90 -11.70
N LYS A 187 -5.52 -1.94 -12.17
CA LYS A 187 -6.30 -3.18 -12.24
C LYS A 187 -5.75 -4.14 -13.29
N GLU A 188 -5.38 -3.64 -14.47
CA GLU A 188 -4.79 -4.45 -15.54
C GLU A 188 -3.49 -5.11 -15.08
N VAL A 189 -2.62 -4.36 -14.38
CA VAL A 189 -1.37 -4.89 -13.81
C VAL A 189 -1.64 -5.99 -12.79
N ARG A 190 -2.61 -5.80 -11.89
CA ARG A 190 -3.03 -6.80 -10.91
C ARG A 190 -3.52 -8.08 -11.61
N ASP A 191 -4.38 -7.93 -12.61
CA ASP A 191 -5.00 -9.05 -13.32
C ASP A 191 -3.94 -9.83 -14.13
N TYR A 192 -3.02 -9.14 -14.82
CA TYR A 192 -1.89 -9.78 -15.49
C TYR A 192 -0.99 -10.56 -14.52
N TYR A 193 -0.65 -9.97 -13.38
CA TYR A 193 0.13 -10.68 -12.35
C TYR A 193 -0.58 -11.95 -11.90
N TRP A 194 -1.90 -11.89 -11.67
CA TRP A 194 -2.68 -13.07 -11.31
C TRP A 194 -2.73 -14.10 -12.43
N ASP A 195 -2.86 -13.68 -13.69
CA ASP A 195 -2.86 -14.56 -14.85
C ASP A 195 -1.55 -15.33 -15.02
N VAL A 196 -0.41 -14.73 -14.69
CA VAL A 196 0.88 -15.42 -14.65
C VAL A 196 0.86 -16.60 -13.65
N TYR A 197 0.32 -16.39 -12.44
CA TYR A 197 0.20 -17.47 -11.45
C TYR A 197 -0.82 -18.53 -11.84
N ARG A 198 -1.87 -18.15 -12.58
CA ARG A 198 -2.86 -19.08 -13.14
C ARG A 198 -2.40 -19.80 -14.42
N GLY A 199 -1.22 -19.48 -14.94
CA GLY A 199 -0.73 -20.01 -16.23
C GLY A 199 -1.52 -19.53 -17.44
N LYS A 200 -2.22 -18.39 -17.32
CA LYS A 200 -2.98 -17.74 -18.41
C LYS A 200 -2.17 -16.68 -19.15
N ALA A 201 -1.01 -16.30 -18.60
CA ALA A 201 -0.06 -15.37 -19.21
C ALA A 201 1.37 -15.81 -18.92
N GLU A 202 2.29 -15.48 -19.82
CA GLU A 202 3.72 -15.69 -19.61
C GLU A 202 4.30 -14.62 -18.67
N PRO A 203 5.22 -14.97 -17.76
CA PRO A 203 5.91 -14.00 -16.93
C PRO A 203 6.80 -13.08 -17.78
N LEU A 204 7.01 -11.85 -17.31
CA LEU A 204 7.96 -10.95 -17.95
C LEU A 204 9.39 -11.52 -17.92
N PRO A 205 10.22 -11.23 -18.94
CA PRO A 205 11.62 -11.64 -18.96
C PRO A 205 12.34 -11.24 -17.67
N GLY A 206 13.03 -12.20 -17.05
CA GLY A 206 13.76 -11.99 -15.79
C GLY A 206 12.93 -12.15 -14.51
N LEU A 207 11.60 -12.29 -14.60
CA LEU A 207 10.78 -12.66 -13.45
C LEU A 207 10.61 -14.18 -13.39
N LYS A 208 10.98 -14.77 -12.25
CA LYS A 208 10.85 -16.21 -12.00
C LYS A 208 9.53 -16.51 -11.28
N VAL A 209 8.71 -17.35 -11.88
CA VAL A 209 7.53 -17.93 -11.23
C VAL A 209 7.96 -19.18 -10.47
N PHE A 210 7.73 -19.20 -9.16
CA PHE A 210 7.97 -20.38 -8.33
C PHE A 210 6.66 -21.15 -8.17
N ARG A 211 6.66 -22.41 -8.59
CA ARG A 211 5.55 -23.35 -8.37
C ARG A 211 6.02 -24.41 -7.37
N TYR A 212 5.17 -24.68 -6.39
CA TYR A 212 5.44 -25.67 -5.34
C TYR A 212 4.26 -26.65 -5.32
N GLU A 213 4.58 -27.93 -5.34
CA GLU A 213 3.60 -29.01 -5.17
C GLU A 213 3.70 -29.49 -3.72
N ILE A 214 2.56 -29.58 -3.05
CA ILE A 214 2.47 -30.16 -1.71
C ILE A 214 2.04 -31.61 -1.92
N GLY A 215 2.97 -32.54 -1.70
CA GLY A 215 2.71 -33.98 -1.68
C GLY A 215 2.09 -34.45 -0.38
#